data_AF-A0A536NT52-F1
#
_entry.id   AF-A0A536NT52-F1
#
_cell.length_a   1.000
_cell.length_b   1.000
_cell.length_c   1.000
_cell.angle_alpha   90.00
_cell.angle_beta   90.00
_cell.angle_gamma   90.00
#
_symmetry.space_group_name_H-M   'P 1'
#
loop_
_entity.id
_entity.type
_entity.pdbx_description
1 polymer ?
#
loop_
_entity_poly.entity_id
_entity_poly.type
_entity_poly.pdbx_seq_one_letter_code
_entity_poly.pdbx_strand_id
1 'polypeptide(L)'
;MLAVAFMLLPVLFGIVELSGLIHAWIGQQAAAAIGARVAGERGEDDSVVRDRIAVELRAAGLDPVQVQVIVTPAYARWDQPITVRLVSRQHVAIPFLFSRDVTLSSSYVGRGEVNH
;
A
#
# COMPACT_ATOMS: atom_id res chain seq x y z
N MET A 1 -25.50 -28.98 14.82
CA MET A 1 -24.10 -28.49 14.90
C MET A 1 -23.52 -28.15 13.54
N LEU A 2 -23.56 -29.04 12.55
CA LEU A 2 -22.96 -28.81 11.22
C LEU A 2 -23.47 -27.55 10.50
N ALA A 3 -24.79 -27.31 10.49
CA ALA A 3 -25.37 -26.11 9.87
C ALA A 3 -24.85 -24.80 10.50
N VAL A 4 -24.65 -24.78 11.82
CA VAL A 4 -24.10 -23.63 12.54
C VAL A 4 -22.64 -23.42 12.15
N ALA A 5 -21.84 -24.49 12.02
CA ALA A 5 -20.46 -24.39 11.57
C ALA A 5 -20.35 -23.81 10.15
N PHE A 6 -21.22 -24.23 9.23
CA PHE A 6 -21.27 -23.66 7.86
C PHE A 6 -21.70 -22.19 7.82
N MET A 7 -22.44 -21.71 8.82
CA MET A 7 -22.77 -20.28 8.94
C MET A 7 -21.64 -19.48 9.58
N LEU A 8 -21.02 -19.99 10.65
CA LEU A 8 -20.04 -19.22 11.42
C LEU A 8 -18.65 -19.21 10.80
N LEU A 9 -18.23 -20.29 10.14
CA LEU A 9 -16.88 -20.41 9.62
C LEU A 9 -16.58 -19.39 8.50
N PRO A 10 -17.45 -19.17 7.51
CA PRO A 10 -17.24 -18.11 6.53
C PRO A 10 -17.23 -16.71 7.13
N VAL A 11 -18.02 -16.47 8.19
CA VAL A 11 -18.05 -15.18 8.90
C VAL A 11 -16.73 -14.94 9.62
N LEU A 12 -16.22 -15.94 10.34
CA LEU A 12 -14.93 -15.84 11.03
C LEU A 12 -13.79 -15.57 10.04
N PHE A 13 -13.73 -16.33 8.94
CA PHE A 13 -12.73 -16.12 7.90
C PHE A 13 -12.88 -14.74 7.26
N GLY A 14 -14.11 -14.31 6.96
CA GLY A 14 -14.38 -12.97 6.44
C GLY A 14 -13.84 -11.86 7.34
N ILE A 15 -13.99 -11.98 8.67
CA ILE A 15 -13.44 -11.01 9.62
C ILE A 15 -11.91 -11.01 9.58
N VAL A 16 -11.28 -12.20 9.60
CA VAL A 16 -9.80 -12.32 9.61
C VAL A 16 -9.20 -11.80 8.31
N GLU A 17 -9.73 -12.21 7.16
CA GLU A 17 -9.31 -11.77 5.83
C GLU A 17 -9.47 -10.25 5.65
N LEU A 18 -10.63 -9.70 6.04
CA LEU A 18 -10.88 -8.26 5.96
C LEU A 18 -9.93 -7.48 6.89
N SER A 19 -9.67 -7.99 8.09
CA SER A 19 -8.74 -7.38 9.03
C SER A 19 -7.31 -7.36 8.47
N GLY A 20 -6.88 -8.44 7.83
CA GLY A 20 -5.59 -8.51 7.13
C GLY A 20 -5.49 -7.50 5.98
N LEU A 21 -6.53 -7.39 5.15
CA LEU A 21 -6.59 -6.41 4.07
C LEU A 21 -6.53 -4.97 4.58
N ILE A 22 -7.27 -4.66 5.65
CA ILE A 22 -7.26 -3.30 6.24
C ILE A 22 -5.88 -2.98 6.80
N HIS A 23 -5.24 -3.92 7.50
CA HIS A 23 -3.90 -3.72 8.03
C HIS A 23 -2.88 -3.45 6.90
N ALA A 24 -2.91 -4.26 5.85
CA ALA A 24 -2.09 -4.07 4.66
C ALA A 24 -2.36 -2.71 3.99
N TRP A 25 -3.62 -2.32 3.84
CA TRP A 25 -4.00 -1.05 3.23
C TRP A 25 -3.51 0.16 4.05
N ILE A 26 -3.63 0.12 5.38
CA ILE A 26 -3.13 1.18 6.27
C ILE A 26 -1.60 1.28 6.15
N GLY A 27 -0.89 0.15 6.18
CA GLY A 27 0.57 0.11 6.00
C GLY A 27 1.02 0.66 4.66
N GLN A 28 0.36 0.25 3.58
CA GLN A 28 0.62 0.77 2.23
C GLN A 28 0.32 2.28 2.15
N GLN A 29 -0.69 2.77 2.85
CA GLN A 29 -1.01 4.20 2.88
C GLN A 29 0.05 5.02 3.63
N ALA A 30 0.56 4.51 4.75
CA ALA A 30 1.68 5.11 5.46
C ALA A 30 2.95 5.13 4.60
N ALA A 31 3.26 4.03 3.90
CA ALA A 31 4.37 3.94 2.96
C ALA A 31 4.25 4.93 1.79
N ALA A 32 3.05 5.12 1.25
CA ALA A 32 2.81 6.13 0.21
C ALA A 32 3.05 7.56 0.74
N ALA A 33 2.59 7.85 1.96
CA ALA A 33 2.76 9.16 2.58
C ALA A 33 4.22 9.50 2.86
N ILE A 34 4.99 8.58 3.44
CA ILE A 34 6.43 8.80 3.68
C ILE A 34 7.20 8.88 2.36
N GLY A 35 6.85 8.06 1.36
CA GLY A 35 7.46 8.12 0.04
C GLY A 35 7.25 9.47 -0.63
N ALA A 36 6.02 9.99 -0.61
CA ALA A 36 5.68 11.29 -1.17
C ALA A 36 6.36 12.45 -0.43
N ARG A 37 6.50 12.35 0.90
CA ARG A 37 7.26 13.31 1.68
C ARG A 37 8.73 13.34 1.27
N VAL A 38 9.41 12.18 1.27
CA VAL A 38 10.83 12.11 0.91
C VAL A 38 11.06 12.50 -0.55
N ALA A 39 10.17 12.11 -1.45
CA ALA A 39 10.22 12.54 -2.85
C ALA A 39 10.03 14.06 -3.01
N GLY A 40 9.21 14.68 -2.14
CA GLY A 40 9.07 16.13 -2.08
C GLY A 40 10.34 16.83 -1.59
N GLU A 41 10.92 16.34 -0.49
CA GLU A 41 12.19 16.84 0.07
C GLU A 41 13.36 16.71 -0.93
N ARG A 42 13.35 15.65 -1.76
CA ARG A 42 14.37 15.38 -2.79
C ARG A 42 14.08 16.03 -4.13
N GLY A 43 12.81 16.28 -4.45
CA GLY A 43 12.38 16.76 -5.76
C GLY A 43 12.51 15.72 -6.87
N GLU A 44 12.75 14.44 -6.57
CA GLU A 44 12.93 13.38 -7.57
C GLU A 44 12.59 11.98 -7.06
N ASP A 45 12.35 11.06 -7.98
CA ASP A 45 12.18 9.62 -7.74
C ASP A 45 13.54 8.89 -7.78
N ASP A 46 14.31 9.00 -6.70
CA ASP A 46 15.63 8.38 -6.55
C ASP A 46 15.60 7.06 -5.75
N SER A 47 16.76 6.41 -5.64
CA SER A 47 16.90 5.19 -4.83
C SER A 47 16.58 5.41 -3.35
N VAL A 48 16.77 6.62 -2.80
CA VAL A 48 16.51 6.92 -1.38
C VAL A 48 15.01 6.91 -1.10
N VAL A 49 14.20 7.47 -2.00
CA VAL A 49 12.73 7.39 -1.96
C VAL A 49 12.29 5.93 -1.97
N ARG A 50 12.84 5.12 -2.89
CA ARG A 50 12.49 3.70 -3.04
C ARG A 50 12.87 2.88 -1.81
N ASP A 51 14.07 3.10 -1.27
CA ASP A 51 14.55 2.43 -0.05
C ASP A 51 13.69 2.79 1.15
N ARG A 52 13.30 4.06 1.27
CA ARG A 52 12.43 4.50 2.37
C ARG A 52 11.06 3.86 2.31
N ILE A 53 10.44 3.82 1.12
CA ILE A 53 9.16 3.13 0.91
C ILE A 53 9.31 1.65 1.26
N ALA A 54 10.40 1.01 0.84
CA ALA A 54 10.64 -0.41 1.14
C ALA A 54 10.81 -0.68 2.64
N VAL A 55 11.44 0.21 3.40
CA VAL A 55 11.53 0.11 4.87
C VAL A 55 10.14 0.20 5.50
N GLU A 56 9.33 1.16 5.08
CA GLU A 56 7.98 1.36 5.64
C GLU A 56 7.04 0.19 5.31
N LEU A 57 7.10 -0.34 4.07
CA LEU A 57 6.35 -1.52 3.68
C LEU A 57 6.73 -2.74 4.52
N ARG A 58 8.02 -2.99 4.74
CA ARG A 58 8.48 -4.11 5.60
C ARG A 58 8.03 -3.93 7.06
N ALA A 59 8.04 -2.70 7.57
CA ALA A 59 7.55 -2.40 8.92
C ALA A 59 6.05 -2.71 9.07
N ALA A 60 5.28 -2.60 8.00
CA ALA A 60 3.87 -3.00 7.92
C ALA A 60 3.67 -4.49 7.57
N GLY A 61 4.73 -5.30 7.49
CA GLY A 61 4.66 -6.72 7.13
C GLY A 61 4.40 -6.98 5.64
N LEU A 62 4.57 -5.98 4.77
CA LEU A 62 4.42 -6.10 3.32
C LEU A 62 5.77 -6.35 2.65
N ASP A 63 5.80 -7.24 1.65
CA ASP A 63 6.97 -7.44 0.80
C ASP A 63 7.06 -6.33 -0.27
N PRO A 64 8.11 -5.48 -0.27
CA PRO A 64 8.27 -4.42 -1.26
C PRO A 64 8.34 -4.94 -2.71
N VAL A 65 8.77 -6.18 -2.93
CA VAL A 65 8.89 -6.76 -4.29
C VAL A 65 7.52 -7.04 -4.90
N GLN A 66 6.50 -7.26 -4.06
CA GLN A 66 5.11 -7.50 -4.48
C GLN A 66 4.30 -6.20 -4.60
N VAL A 67 4.90 -5.05 -4.33
CA VAL A 67 4.26 -3.73 -4.36
C VAL A 67 4.83 -2.92 -5.52
N GLN A 68 3.97 -2.59 -6.48
CA GLN A 68 4.32 -1.68 -7.55
C GLN A 68 4.31 -0.24 -7.02
N VAL A 69 5.47 0.41 -7.08
CA VAL A 69 5.65 1.81 -6.66
C VAL A 69 5.73 2.69 -7.92
N ILE A 70 4.83 3.65 -8.03
CA ILE A 70 4.72 4.59 -9.16
C ILE A 70 4.87 5.99 -8.59
N VAL A 71 5.87 6.74 -9.07
CA VAL A 71 6.09 8.14 -8.68
C VAL A 71 5.87 9.02 -9.89
N THR A 72 5.12 10.11 -9.74
CA THR A 72 4.79 11.03 -10.84
C THR A 72 4.62 12.46 -10.35
N PRO A 73 5.31 13.45 -10.96
CA PRO A 73 6.36 13.30 -11.97
C PRO A 73 7.64 12.68 -11.38
N ALA A 74 8.55 12.22 -12.24
CA ALA A 74 9.86 11.69 -11.81
C ALA A 74 10.79 12.77 -11.22
N TYR A 75 10.55 14.04 -11.58
CA TYR A 75 11.23 15.21 -11.06
C TYR A 75 10.20 16.31 -10.78
N ALA A 76 10.27 16.95 -9.62
CA ALA A 76 9.40 18.03 -9.18
C ALA A 76 10.25 19.21 -8.70
N ARG A 77 10.00 20.40 -9.25
CA ARG A 77 10.62 21.65 -8.78
C ARG A 77 9.88 22.20 -7.55
N TRP A 78 10.38 23.30 -7.01
CA TRP A 78 9.75 24.01 -5.90
C TRP A 78 8.24 24.17 -6.07
N ASP A 79 7.51 23.78 -5.03
CA ASP A 79 6.05 23.79 -4.91
C ASP A 79 5.30 22.94 -5.96
N GLN A 80 6.01 22.18 -6.80
CA GLN A 80 5.38 21.26 -7.74
C GLN A 80 4.94 19.98 -7.02
N PRO A 81 3.75 19.45 -7.34
CA PRO A 81 3.26 18.23 -6.71
C PRO A 81 4.06 17.01 -7.17
N ILE A 82 4.40 16.12 -6.24
CA ILE A 82 4.96 14.80 -6.52
C ILE A 82 4.08 13.73 -5.88
N THR A 83 3.51 12.86 -6.70
CA THR A 83 2.56 11.83 -6.28
C THR A 83 3.26 10.49 -6.20
N VAL A 84 3.16 9.82 -5.05
CA VAL A 84 3.58 8.43 -4.88
C VAL A 84 2.34 7.56 -4.79
N ARG A 85 2.23 6.59 -5.70
CA ARG A 85 1.17 5.60 -5.73
C ARG A 85 1.77 4.21 -5.55
N LEU A 86 1.20 3.46 -4.62
CA LEU A 86 1.53 2.07 -4.34
C LEU A 86 0.37 1.19 -4.75
N VAL A 87 0.67 0.11 -5.46
CA VAL A 87 -0.32 -0.87 -5.92
C VAL A 87 0.15 -2.27 -5.55
N SER A 88 -0.70 -3.04 -4.88
CA SER A 88 -0.44 -4.45 -4.57
C SER A 88 -1.66 -5.31 -4.86
N ARG A 89 -1.44 -6.62 -5.04
CA ARG A 89 -2.52 -7.61 -5.12
C ARG A 89 -2.52 -8.45 -3.87
N GLN A 90 -3.71 -8.62 -3.29
CA GLN A 90 -3.94 -9.44 -2.10
C GLN A 90 -4.93 -10.54 -2.45
N HIS A 91 -4.66 -11.75 -1.99
CA HIS A 91 -5.57 -12.88 -2.20
C HIS A 91 -6.51 -13.00 -1.00
N VAL A 92 -7.81 -13.08 -1.26
CA VAL A 92 -8.84 -13.31 -0.23
C VAL A 92 -9.51 -14.65 -0.50
N ALA A 93 -9.58 -15.51 0.51
CA ALA A 93 -10.27 -16.79 0.43
C ALA A 93 -11.24 -16.96 1.59
N ILE A 94 -12.55 -16.96 1.30
CA ILE A 94 -13.60 -17.25 2.28
C ILE A 94 -14.15 -18.66 2.01
N PRO A 95 -13.98 -19.62 2.94
CA PRO A 95 -14.42 -20.99 2.75
C PRO A 95 -15.88 -21.10 2.34
N PHE A 96 -16.16 -21.97 1.35
CA PHE A 96 -17.50 -22.27 0.83
C PHE A 96 -18.24 -21.10 0.15
N LEU A 97 -17.68 -19.89 0.17
CA LEU A 97 -18.27 -18.71 -0.47
C LEU A 97 -17.53 -18.30 -1.74
N PHE A 98 -16.26 -17.90 -1.63
CA PHE A 98 -15.47 -17.46 -2.78
C PHE A 98 -13.97 -17.38 -2.47
N SER A 99 -13.17 -17.29 -3.53
CA SER A 99 -11.76 -16.91 -3.49
C SER A 99 -11.48 -15.93 -4.64
N ARG A 100 -10.80 -14.82 -4.36
CA ARG A 100 -10.56 -13.75 -5.34
C ARG A 100 -9.35 -12.90 -4.97
N ASP A 101 -8.65 -12.44 -6.01
CA ASP A 101 -7.62 -11.41 -5.86
C ASP A 101 -8.24 -10.00 -5.84
N VAL A 102 -7.76 -9.18 -4.90
CA VAL A 102 -8.16 -7.80 -4.68
C VAL A 102 -6.93 -6.91 -4.90
N THR A 103 -7.09 -5.86 -5.72
CA THR A 103 -6.04 -4.86 -5.92
C THR A 103 -6.18 -3.76 -4.87
N LEU A 104 -5.14 -3.54 -4.07
CA LEU A 104 -5.03 -2.40 -3.16
C LEU A 104 -4.23 -1.29 -3.82
N SER A 105 -4.82 -0.10 -3.92
CA SER A 105 -4.13 1.09 -4.42
C SER A 105 -4.16 2.17 -3.35
N SER A 106 -2.98 2.71 -3.02
CA SER A 106 -2.83 3.84 -2.09
C SER A 106 -2.03 4.93 -2.78
N SER A 107 -2.43 6.18 -2.63
CA SER A 107 -1.71 7.31 -3.23
C SER A 107 -1.61 8.47 -2.27
N TYR A 108 -0.47 9.15 -2.29
CA TYR A 108 -0.25 10.36 -1.53
C TYR A 108 0.50 11.39 -2.37
N VAL A 109 0.26 12.67 -2.09
CA VAL A 109 0.86 13.79 -2.81
C VAL A 109 1.74 14.58 -1.85
N GLY A 110 3.03 14.70 -2.18
CA GLY A 110 3.97 15.63 -1.57
C GLY A 110 4.15 16.86 -2.46
N ARG A 111 4.93 17.82 -1.98
CA ARG A 111 5.34 19.01 -2.75
C ARG A 111 6.85 19.10 -2.78
N GLY A 112 7.41 19.46 -3.93
CA GLY A 112 8.83 19.67 -4.10
C GLY A 112 9.31 20.84 -3.24
N GLU A 113 10.32 20.60 -2.41
CA GLU A 113 10.96 21.63 -1.58
C GLU A 113 12.31 22.09 -2.16
N VAL A 114 12.58 21.72 -3.41
CA VAL A 114 13.90 21.91 -4.03
C VAL A 114 13.85 22.98 -5.12
N ASN A 115 14.72 23.98 -5.00
CA ASN A 115 14.97 24.99 -6.03
C ASN A 115 16.16 24.55 -6.89
N HIS A 116 15.94 23.60 -7.81
CA HIS A 116 16.91 23.27 -8.87
C HIS A 116 16.45 23.81 -10.23
#